data_AF-A0A521T450-F1
#
_entry.id   AF-A0A521T450-F1
#
_cell.length_a   1.000
_cell.length_b   1.000
_cell.length_c   1.000
_cell.angle_alpha   90.00
_cell.angle_beta   90.00
_cell.angle_gamma   90.00
#
_symmetry.space_group_name_H-M   'P 1'
#
loop_
_entity.id
_entity.type
_entity.pdbx_description
1 polymer ?
#
loop_
_entity_poly.entity_id
_entity_poly.type
_entity_poly.pdbx_seq_one_letter_code
_entity_poly.pdbx_strand_id
1 'polypeptide(L)'
;MLRWLIFLFWLSGTIFPYTWLRRESSRFRLLVDTFFGAEWVHVVGHLLLYATLACLIWWALRRRPGWLGSAATLAFAFPVGFMQEGLQSFFRRGAFGGPELFDVLVDLTGALIGLVLARLLFSERKPAGIPRKANRANFPT
;
A
#
# COMPACT_ATOMS: atom_id res chain seq x y z
N MET A 1 -0.43 11.33 15.52
CA MET A 1 -0.59 12.16 14.31
C MET A 1 0.45 11.82 13.25
N LEU A 2 1.74 11.72 13.58
CA LEU A 2 2.84 11.42 12.63
C LEU A 2 2.54 10.28 11.63
N ARG A 3 2.04 9.14 12.09
CA ARG A 3 1.66 8.00 11.22
C ARG A 3 0.66 8.34 10.11
N TRP A 4 -0.31 9.20 10.42
CA TRP A 4 -1.29 9.66 9.45
C TRP A 4 -0.68 10.68 8.48
N LEU A 5 0.24 11.53 8.96
CA LEU A 5 0.96 12.47 8.08
C LEU A 5 1.83 11.72 7.06
N ILE A 6 2.58 10.71 7.50
CA ILE A 6 3.39 9.86 6.61
C ILE A 6 2.49 9.14 5.60
N PHE A 7 1.37 8.57 6.06
CA PHE A 7 0.41 7.92 5.18
C PHE A 7 -0.17 8.89 4.14
N LEU A 8 -0.62 10.07 4.55
CA LEU A 8 -1.20 11.07 3.65
C LEU A 8 -0.16 11.62 2.66
N PHE A 9 1.08 11.83 3.11
CA PHE A 9 2.18 12.20 2.23
C PHE A 9 2.42 11.14 1.16
N TRP A 10 2.52 9.86 1.56
CA TRP A 10 2.70 8.75 0.62
C TRP A 10 1.53 8.63 -0.36
N LEU A 11 0.29 8.69 0.16
CA LEU A 11 -0.93 8.64 -0.64
C LEU A 11 -0.99 9.77 -1.68
N SER A 12 -0.57 10.98 -1.29
CA SER A 12 -0.50 12.11 -2.22
C SER A 12 0.52 11.86 -3.34
N GLY A 13 1.68 11.27 -3.01
CA GLY A 13 2.69 10.89 -3.99
C GLY A 13 2.26 9.77 -4.93
N THR A 14 1.44 8.81 -4.45
CA THR A 14 0.86 7.73 -5.26
C THR A 14 -0.15 8.25 -6.27
N ILE A 15 -1.02 9.17 -5.85
CA ILE A 15 -2.09 9.73 -6.71
C ILE A 15 -1.56 10.85 -7.61
N PHE A 16 -0.35 11.34 -7.35
CA PHE A 16 0.21 12.48 -8.08
C PHE A 16 0.32 12.19 -9.58
N PRO A 17 -0.18 13.07 -10.46
CA PRO A 17 -0.19 12.83 -11.90
C PRO A 17 1.19 13.09 -12.51
N TYR A 18 2.11 12.13 -12.37
CA TYR A 18 3.47 12.23 -12.92
C TYR A 18 3.50 12.50 -14.43
N THR A 19 2.48 12.02 -15.15
CA THR A 19 2.32 12.27 -16.59
C THR A 19 2.13 13.74 -16.92
N TRP A 20 1.45 14.51 -16.07
CA TRP A 20 1.31 15.96 -16.21
C TRP A 20 2.66 16.65 -16.02
N LEU A 21 3.41 16.31 -14.97
CA LEU A 21 4.74 16.89 -14.71
C LEU A 21 5.75 16.56 -15.83
N ARG A 22 5.68 15.34 -16.39
CA ARG A 22 6.48 14.90 -17.54
C ARG A 22 6.17 15.69 -18.81
N ARG A 23 4.94 16.20 -18.97
CA ARG A 23 4.57 17.06 -20.09
C ARG A 23 5.14 18.46 -19.95
N GLU A 24 5.08 19.05 -18.76
CA GLU A 24 5.48 20.44 -18.51
C GLU A 24 7.01 20.65 -18.52
N SER A 25 7.82 19.64 -18.17
CA SER A 25 9.28 19.81 -18.06
C SER A 25 10.06 18.81 -18.90
N SER A 26 10.82 19.32 -19.88
CA SER A 26 11.71 18.52 -20.75
C SER A 26 12.86 17.88 -19.98
N ARG A 27 13.44 18.58 -18.99
CA ARG A 27 14.49 18.03 -18.12
C ARG A 27 13.97 16.90 -17.25
N PHE A 28 12.77 17.07 -16.68
CA PHE A 28 12.14 16.03 -15.87
C PHE A 28 11.81 14.80 -16.72
N ARG A 29 11.28 15.02 -17.93
CA ARG A 29 11.02 13.95 -18.90
C ARG A 29 12.26 13.13 -19.22
N LEU A 30 13.37 13.78 -19.56
CA LEU A 30 14.62 13.09 -19.88
C LEU A 30 15.09 12.21 -18.70
N LEU A 31 15.04 12.76 -17.48
CA LEU A 31 15.46 12.03 -16.28
C LEU A 31 14.55 10.82 -16.04
N VAL A 32 13.23 11.01 -16.07
CA VAL A 32 12.27 9.92 -15.87
C VAL A 32 12.41 8.85 -16.95
N ASP A 33 12.54 9.23 -18.21
CA ASP A 33 12.65 8.28 -19.31
C ASP A 33 13.95 7.47 -19.25
N THR A 34 15.03 8.08 -18.74
CA THR A 34 16.33 7.41 -18.59
C THR A 34 16.29 6.34 -17.50
N PHE A 35 15.67 6.63 -16.35
CA PHE A 35 15.68 5.73 -15.19
C PHE A 35 14.46 4.81 -15.11
N PHE A 36 13.31 5.26 -15.61
CA PHE A 36 11.99 4.62 -15.46
C PHE A 36 11.32 4.31 -16.80
N GLY A 37 12.00 4.52 -17.94
CA GLY A 37 11.44 4.21 -19.26
C GLY A 37 11.29 2.71 -19.55
N ALA A 38 11.95 1.85 -18.78
CA ALA A 38 11.86 0.40 -18.95
C ALA A 38 10.61 -0.17 -18.28
N GLU A 39 9.90 -1.05 -18.99
CA GLU A 39 8.65 -1.67 -18.52
C GLU A 39 8.81 -2.43 -17.19
N TRP A 40 9.92 -3.16 -17.02
CA TRP A 40 10.16 -3.86 -15.75
C TRP A 40 10.36 -2.89 -14.57
N VAL A 41 10.91 -1.70 -14.80
CA VAL A 41 11.06 -0.67 -13.75
C VAL A 41 9.68 -0.14 -13.37
N HIS A 42 8.80 0.06 -14.35
CA HIS A 42 7.40 0.44 -14.12
C HIS A 42 6.71 -0.60 -13.22
N VAL A 43 6.76 -1.89 -13.58
CA VAL A 43 6.18 -2.97 -12.77
C VAL A 43 6.75 -3.01 -11.35
N VAL A 44 8.08 -2.94 -11.21
CA VAL A 44 8.73 -2.92 -9.88
C VAL A 44 8.31 -1.68 -9.07
N GLY A 45 8.16 -0.53 -9.72
CA GLY A 45 7.66 0.70 -9.12
C GLY A 45 6.27 0.52 -8.52
N HIS A 46 5.33 -0.04 -9.28
CA HIS A 46 3.99 -0.37 -8.82
C HIS A 46 4.00 -1.33 -7.62
N LEU A 47 4.78 -2.42 -7.72
CA LEU A 47 4.92 -3.39 -6.62
C LEU A 47 5.41 -2.72 -5.32
N LEU A 48 6.47 -1.90 -5.40
CA LEU A 48 7.04 -1.21 -4.24
C LEU A 48 6.11 -0.15 -3.67
N LEU A 49 5.44 0.61 -4.53
CA LEU A 49 4.51 1.68 -4.15
C LEU A 49 3.34 1.10 -3.35
N TYR A 50 2.72 0.04 -3.86
CA TYR A 50 1.58 -0.61 -3.21
C TYR A 50 1.96 -1.50 -2.03
N ALA A 51 3.15 -2.13 -2.05
CA ALA A 51 3.66 -2.82 -0.87
C ALA A 51 3.88 -1.86 0.30
N THR A 52 4.47 -0.70 0.03
CA THR A 52 4.66 0.36 1.04
C THR A 52 3.32 0.91 1.50
N LEU A 53 2.40 1.21 0.58
CA LEU A 53 1.07 1.70 0.89
C LEU A 53 0.31 0.72 1.82
N ALA A 54 0.30 -0.57 1.49
CA ALA A 54 -0.33 -1.60 2.33
C ALA A 54 0.32 -1.69 3.71
N CYS A 55 1.65 -1.60 3.81
CA CYS A 55 2.35 -1.52 5.10
C CYS A 55 1.91 -0.32 5.93
N LEU A 56 1.80 0.85 5.31
CA LEU A 56 1.40 2.09 5.98
C LEU A 56 -0.07 2.03 6.41
N ILE A 57 -0.96 1.51 5.58
CA ILE A 57 -2.38 1.30 5.93
C ILE A 57 -2.47 0.35 7.14
N TRP A 58 -1.81 -0.80 7.07
CA TRP A 58 -1.79 -1.76 8.18
C TRP A 58 -1.26 -1.13 9.48
N TRP A 59 -0.15 -0.39 9.38
CA TRP A 59 0.46 0.31 10.50
C TRP A 59 -0.46 1.40 11.09
N ALA A 60 -1.18 2.14 10.25
CA ALA A 60 -2.18 3.12 10.67
C ALA A 60 -3.41 2.45 11.32
N LEU A 61 -3.82 1.29 10.80
CA LEU A 61 -5.00 0.52 11.22
C LEU A 61 -4.75 -0.48 12.35
N ARG A 62 -3.56 -0.49 12.98
CA ARG A 62 -3.08 -1.40 14.06
C ARG A 62 -4.07 -1.79 15.17
N ARG A 63 -5.23 -1.14 15.27
CA ARG A 63 -6.31 -1.44 16.23
C ARG A 63 -7.33 -2.48 15.74
N ARG A 64 -7.24 -3.00 14.50
CA ARG A 64 -8.22 -3.96 13.96
C ARG A 64 -7.70 -5.41 14.07
N PRO A 65 -8.56 -6.39 14.43
CA PRO A 65 -8.16 -7.78 14.55
C PRO A 65 -7.78 -8.37 13.17
N GLY A 66 -6.89 -9.37 13.19
CA GLY A 66 -6.07 -9.83 12.05
C GLY A 66 -6.77 -9.86 10.69
N TRP A 67 -7.92 -10.52 10.55
CA TRP A 67 -8.61 -10.63 9.26
C TRP A 67 -9.29 -9.32 8.82
N LEU A 68 -9.90 -8.58 9.75
CA LEU A 68 -10.54 -7.28 9.45
C LEU A 68 -9.51 -6.24 9.02
N GLY A 69 -8.35 -6.19 9.68
CA GLY A 69 -7.27 -5.28 9.27
C GLY A 69 -6.77 -5.59 7.85
N SER A 70 -6.84 -6.86 7.45
CA SER A 70 -6.32 -7.34 6.16
C SER A 70 -7.30 -7.03 5.04
N ALA A 71 -8.57 -7.36 5.27
CA ALA A 71 -9.65 -6.98 4.38
C ALA A 71 -9.71 -5.46 4.21
N ALA A 72 -9.60 -4.69 5.30
CA ALA A 72 -9.56 -3.23 5.22
C ALA A 72 -8.35 -2.72 4.43
N THR A 73 -7.17 -3.31 4.60
CA THR A 73 -5.97 -2.90 3.84
C THR A 73 -6.16 -3.10 2.33
N LEU A 74 -6.66 -4.26 1.92
CA LEU A 74 -6.91 -4.54 0.50
C LEU A 74 -8.08 -3.72 -0.06
N ALA A 75 -9.14 -3.55 0.73
CA ALA A 75 -10.30 -2.73 0.35
C ALA A 75 -9.94 -1.25 0.20
N PHE A 76 -8.89 -0.77 0.87
CA PHE A 76 -8.34 0.58 0.65
C PHE A 76 -7.34 0.63 -0.51
N ALA A 77 -6.47 -0.36 -0.65
CA ALA A 77 -5.47 -0.37 -1.72
C ALA A 77 -6.11 -0.45 -3.12
N PHE A 78 -7.17 -1.26 -3.28
CA PHE A 78 -7.79 -1.46 -4.59
C PHE A 78 -8.39 -0.18 -5.21
N PRO A 79 -9.23 0.62 -4.52
CA PRO A 79 -9.71 1.89 -5.04
C PRO A 79 -8.60 2.89 -5.34
N VAL A 80 -7.49 2.87 -4.59
CA VAL A 80 -6.34 3.75 -4.85
C VAL A 80 -5.65 3.37 -6.16
N GLY A 81 -5.44 2.06 -6.41
CA GLY A 81 -4.92 1.53 -7.70
C GLY A 81 -5.78 1.94 -8.87
N PHE A 82 -7.08 1.70 -8.74
CA PHE A 82 -8.04 2.05 -9.77
C PHE A 82 -8.08 3.56 -10.05
N MET A 83 -8.04 4.39 -9.00
CA MET A 83 -8.03 5.85 -9.15
C MET A 83 -6.72 6.37 -9.73
N GLN A 84 -5.58 5.79 -9.36
CA GLN A 84 -4.27 6.14 -9.91
C GLN A 84 -4.25 5.90 -11.43
N GLU A 85 -4.61 4.69 -11.87
CA GLU A 85 -4.62 4.37 -13.30
C GLU A 85 -5.69 5.16 -14.05
N GLY A 86 -6.87 5.34 -13.46
CA GLY A 86 -7.92 6.19 -14.05
C GLY A 86 -7.46 7.64 -14.28
N LEU A 87 -6.80 8.25 -13.29
CA LEU A 87 -6.23 9.59 -13.43
C LEU A 87 -5.11 9.62 -14.46
N GLN A 88 -4.23 8.62 -14.45
CA GLN A 88 -3.13 8.52 -15.39
C GLN A 88 -3.63 8.43 -16.84
N SER A 89 -4.61 7.58 -17.14
CA SER A 89 -5.21 7.46 -18.48
C SER A 89 -5.96 8.73 -18.87
N PHE A 90 -6.67 9.36 -17.93
CA PHE A 90 -7.33 10.66 -18.15
C PHE A 90 -6.32 11.73 -18.59
N PHE A 91 -5.22 11.90 -17.84
CA PHE A 91 -4.17 12.85 -18.21
C PHE A 91 -3.47 12.46 -19.51
N ARG A 92 -3.34 11.17 -19.83
CA ARG A 92 -2.81 10.70 -21.12
C ARG A 92 -3.77 10.94 -22.29
N ARG A 93 -5.04 11.30 -22.04
CA ARG A 93 -6.15 11.33 -23.02
C ARG A 93 -6.41 9.96 -23.66
N GLY A 94 -6.11 8.88 -22.92
CA GLY A 94 -6.37 7.50 -23.32
C GLY A 94 -7.65 6.97 -22.68
N ALA A 95 -8.20 5.89 -23.25
CA ALA A 95 -9.26 5.11 -22.61
C ALA A 95 -8.64 4.14 -21.59
N PHE A 96 -9.31 3.95 -20.46
CA PHE A 96 -8.96 2.90 -19.51
C PHE A 96 -9.20 1.53 -20.15
N GLY A 97 -8.21 0.64 -20.17
CA GLY A 97 -8.30 -0.63 -20.87
C GLY A 97 -7.40 -1.73 -20.27
N GLY A 98 -6.96 -2.64 -21.14
CA GLY A 98 -6.15 -3.81 -20.76
C GLY A 98 -4.85 -3.48 -20.02
N PRO A 99 -4.04 -2.52 -20.48
CA PRO A 99 -2.81 -2.11 -19.79
C PRO A 99 -3.07 -1.60 -18.37
N GLU A 100 -4.09 -0.75 -18.20
CA GLU A 100 -4.46 -0.23 -16.89
C GLU A 100 -4.98 -1.33 -15.95
N LEU A 101 -5.73 -2.31 -16.48
CA LEU A 101 -6.14 -3.48 -15.69
C LEU A 101 -4.95 -4.32 -15.26
N PHE A 102 -3.94 -4.49 -16.11
CA PHE A 102 -2.70 -5.16 -15.75
C PHE A 102 -1.98 -4.41 -14.61
N ASP A 103 -1.85 -3.09 -14.72
CA ASP A 103 -1.23 -2.27 -13.67
C ASP A 103 -1.99 -2.36 -12.34
N VAL A 104 -3.33 -2.36 -12.36
CA VAL A 104 -4.15 -2.60 -11.16
C VAL A 104 -3.91 -3.99 -10.54
N LEU A 105 -3.67 -5.02 -11.36
CA LEU A 105 -3.31 -6.36 -10.86
C LEU A 105 -1.91 -6.37 -10.24
N VAL A 106 -0.96 -5.65 -10.83
CA VAL A 106 0.38 -5.45 -10.25
C VAL A 106 0.28 -4.73 -8.91
N ASP A 107 -0.55 -3.68 -8.81
CA ASP A 107 -0.82 -2.95 -7.57
C ASP A 107 -1.39 -3.84 -6.48
N LEU A 108 -2.39 -4.67 -6.81
CA LEU A 108 -2.95 -5.65 -5.88
C LEU A 108 -1.89 -6.66 -5.41
N THR A 109 -1.03 -7.11 -6.32
CA THR A 109 0.07 -8.02 -5.99
C THR A 109 1.06 -7.35 -5.04
N GLY A 110 1.44 -6.11 -5.30
CA GLY A 110 2.27 -5.28 -4.42
C GLY A 110 1.62 -5.12 -3.04
N ALA A 111 0.33 -4.80 -2.99
CA ALA A 111 -0.41 -4.64 -1.74
C ALA A 111 -0.46 -5.94 -0.92
N LEU A 112 -0.61 -7.10 -1.58
CA LEU A 112 -0.55 -8.40 -0.91
C LEU A 112 0.84 -8.67 -0.32
N ILE A 113 1.91 -8.40 -1.06
CA ILE A 113 3.30 -8.51 -0.57
C ILE A 113 3.49 -7.60 0.65
N GLY A 114 3.07 -6.34 0.55
CA GLY A 114 3.12 -5.37 1.63
C GLY A 114 2.35 -5.82 2.87
N LEU A 115 1.15 -6.37 2.70
CA LEU A 115 0.35 -6.90 3.80
C LEU A 115 1.06 -8.07 4.51
N VAL A 116 1.69 -8.97 3.77
CA VAL A 116 2.49 -10.07 4.35
C VAL A 116 3.67 -9.50 5.13
N LEU A 117 4.44 -8.60 4.54
CA LEU A 117 5.56 -7.93 5.20
C LEU A 117 5.12 -7.18 6.46
N ALA A 118 4.01 -6.43 6.39
CA ALA A 118 3.47 -5.69 7.52
C ALA A 118 3.09 -6.61 8.68
N ARG A 119 2.53 -7.78 8.40
CA ARG A 119 2.24 -8.79 9.44
C ARG A 119 3.51 -9.38 10.04
N LEU A 120 4.56 -9.62 9.25
CA LEU A 120 5.85 -10.11 9.76
C LEU A 120 6.55 -9.06 10.63
N LEU A 121 6.56 -7.80 10.19
CA LEU A 121 7.23 -6.69 10.87
C LEU A 121 6.45 -6.15 12.07
N PHE A 122 5.12 -6.21 12.03
CA PHE A 122 4.24 -5.57 13.01
C PHE A 122 3.27 -6.53 13.70
N SER A 123 3.46 -7.85 13.60
CA SER A 123 2.77 -8.76 14.51
C SER A 123 3.22 -8.43 15.91
N GLU A 124 2.31 -7.94 16.74
CA GLU A 124 2.55 -7.90 18.17
C GLU A 124 2.88 -9.33 18.59
N ARG A 125 4.11 -9.54 19.06
CA ARG A 125 4.43 -10.75 19.81
C ARG A 125 3.33 -10.85 20.84
N LYS A 126 2.47 -11.87 20.78
CA LYS A 126 1.61 -12.21 21.93
C LYS A 126 2.57 -12.17 23.12
N PRO A 127 2.37 -11.28 24.11
CA PRO A 127 3.24 -11.27 25.28
C PRO A 127 3.26 -12.72 25.75
N ALA A 128 4.44 -13.34 25.71
CA ALA A 128 4.65 -14.73 26.06
C ALA A 128 3.88 -14.93 27.35
N GLY A 129 2.80 -15.71 27.26
CA GLY A 129 1.69 -15.61 28.21
C GLY A 129 2.27 -15.57 29.60
N ILE A 130 1.94 -14.53 30.37
CA ILE A 130 2.02 -14.67 31.83
C ILE A 130 1.20 -15.93 32.07
N PRO A 131 1.82 -17.05 32.49
CA PRO A 131 1.06 -18.25 32.75
C PRO A 131 -0.01 -17.81 33.73
N ARG A 132 -1.27 -18.06 33.35
CA ARG A 132 -2.43 -17.77 34.17
C ARG A 132 -2.29 -18.70 35.38
N LYS A 133 -1.40 -18.35 36.32
CA LYS A 133 -1.15 -19.10 37.53
C LYS A 133 -2.48 -19.08 38.25
N ALA A 134 -3.06 -20.27 38.22
CA ALA A 134 -4.17 -20.76 39.01
C ALA A 134 -4.50 -19.85 40.20
N ASN A 135 -5.58 -19.08 40.09
CA ASN A 135 -6.32 -18.65 41.27
C ASN A 135 -7.51 -19.60 41.47
N ARG A 136 -7.19 -20.90 41.52
CA ARG A 136 -8.01 -21.94 42.15
C ARG A 136 -7.34 -22.27 43.49
N ALA A 137 -7.46 -21.36 44.45
CA ALA A 137 -7.47 -21.73 45.86
C ALA A 137 -8.89 -21.40 46.32
N ASN A 138 -9.77 -22.41 46.32
CA ASN A 138 -10.15 -23.12 47.55
C ASN A 138 -10.50 -22.13 48.68
N PHE A 139 -11.76 -21.69 48.71
CA PHE A 139 -12.41 -21.34 49.97
C PHE A 139 -13.42 -22.45 50.28
N PRO A 140 -13.07 -23.38 51.17
CA PRO A 140 -14.06 -24.12 51.95
C PRO A 140 -14.46 -23.25 53.14
N THR A 141 -15.75 -22.92 53.23
CA THR A 141 -16.59 -23.02 54.44
C THR A 141 -18.00 -22.63 54.05
#